data_AF-A0A7W1T9J6-F1
#
_entry.id   AF-A0A7W1T9J6-F1
#
_cell.length_a   1.000
_cell.length_b   1.000
_cell.length_c   1.000
_cell.angle_alpha   90.00
_cell.angle_beta   90.00
_cell.angle_gamma   90.00
#
_symmetry.space_group_name_H-M   'P 1'
#
loop_
_entity.id
_entity.type
_entity.pdbx_description
1 polymer ?
#
loop_
_entity_poly.entity_id
_entity_poly.type
_entity_poly.pdbx_seq_one_letter_code
_entity_poly.pdbx_strand_id
1 'polypeptide(L)' 'MKIAVIGLGYIGLPTAIMFANHGQNVIGIDLKE' A
#
# COMPACT_ATOMS: atom_id res chain seq x y z
N MET A 1 4.39 0.62 12.43
CA MET A 1 3.47 1.74 12.12
C MET A 1 2.28 1.19 11.33
N LYS A 2 1.09 1.79 11.42
CA LYS A 2 -0.05 1.45 10.54
C LYS A 2 -0.04 2.43 9.37
N ILE A 3 0.03 1.92 8.14
CA ILE A 3 0.16 2.73 6.92
C ILE A 3 -1.05 2.46 6.02
N ALA A 4 -1.71 3.53 5.59
CA ALA A 4 -2.74 3.46 4.56
C ALA A 4 -2.18 4.00 3.25
N VAL A 5 -2.33 3.25 2.16
CA VAL A 5 -1.93 3.69 0.81
C VAL A 5 -3.19 3.83 -0.03
N ILE A 6 -3.46 5.05 -0.51
CA ILE A 6 -4.65 5.38 -1.30
C ILE A 6 -4.23 5.52 -2.77
N GLY A 7 -4.83 4.70 -3.62
CA GLY A 7 -4.49 4.54 -5.04
C GLY A 7 -3.36 3.53 -5.24
N LEU A 8 -3.68 2.34 -5.73
CA LEU A 8 -2.79 1.21 -5.97
C LEU A 8 -2.39 1.09 -7.45
N GLY A 9 -2.20 2.24 -8.11
CA GLY A 9 -1.61 2.29 -9.45
C GLY A 9 -0.13 1.91 -9.46
N TYR A 10 0.55 2.20 -10.59
CA TYR A 10 1.96 1.87 -10.81
C TYR A 10 2.92 2.32 -9.68
N ILE A 11 2.59 3.41 -8.96
CA ILE A 11 3.40 3.88 -7.83
C ILE A 11 2.89 3.32 -6.50
N GLY A 12 1.59 3.44 -6.24
CA GLY A 12 1.05 3.12 -4.92
C GLY A 12 1.13 1.64 -4.57
N LEU A 13 0.94 0.73 -5.55
CA LEU A 13 1.04 -0.70 -5.31
C LEU A 13 2.46 -1.14 -4.90
N PRO A 14 3.53 -0.84 -5.66
CA PRO A 14 4.88 -1.21 -5.23
C PRO A 14 5.30 -0.49 -3.95
N THR A 15 4.84 0.74 -3.68
CA THR A 15 5.09 1.42 -2.40
C THR A 15 4.42 0.70 -1.23
N ALA A 16 3.15 0.28 -1.36
CA ALA A 16 2.45 -0.49 -0.34
C ALA A 16 3.17 -1.82 -0.05
N ILE A 17 3.60 -2.53 -1.10
CA ILE A 17 4.35 -3.78 -0.97
C ILE A 17 5.69 -3.57 -0.28
N MET A 18 6.43 -2.51 -0.65
CA MET A 18 7.71 -2.18 -0.02
C MET A 18 7.55 -2.02 1.50
N PHE A 19 6.53 -1.27 1.96
CA PHE A 19 6.27 -1.11 3.39
C PHE A 19 5.85 -2.42 4.08
N ALA A 20 5.02 -3.24 3.43
CA ALA A 20 4.59 -4.52 3.97
C ALA A 20 5.79 -5.49 4.13
N ASN A 21 6.68 -5.54 3.15
CA ASN A 21 7.91 -6.35 3.21
C ASN A 21 8.88 -5.91 4.30
N HIS A 22 8.82 -4.64 4.74
CA HIS A 22 9.58 -4.12 5.88
C HIS A 22 8.80 -4.23 7.21
N GLY A 23 7.85 -5.17 7.29
CA GLY A 23 7.13 -5.51 8.52
C GLY A 23 6.14 -4.45 8.99
N GLN A 24 5.78 -3.49 8.15
CA GLN A 24 4.73 -2.52 8.49
C GLN A 24 3.35 -3.13 8.23
N ASN A 25 2.37 -2.73 9.04
CA ASN A 25 0.98 -3.10 8.81
C ASN A 25 0.38 -2.13 7.79
N VAL A 26 0.08 -2.62 6.59
CA VAL A 26 -0.36 -1.82 5.45
C VAL A 26 -1.79 -2.16 5.04
N ILE A 27 -2.61 -1.14 4.82
CA ILE A 27 -3.93 -1.26 4.19
C ILE A 27 -3.87 -0.50 2.86
N GLY A 28 -4.03 -1.21 1.75
CA GLY A 28 -4.19 -0.63 0.42
C GLY A 28 -5.66 -0.30 0.15
N ILE A 29 -5.94 0.88 -0.39
CA ILE A 29 -7.28 1.34 -0.73
C ILE A 29 -7.24 1.83 -2.18
N ASP A 30 -8.04 1.22 -3.05
CA ASP A 30 -8.29 1.71 -4.41
C ASP A 30 -9.81 1.81 -4.64
N LEU A 31 -10.22 2.69 -5.54
CA LEU A 31 -11.63 2.84 -5.93
C LEU A 31 -12.04 1.82 -6.99
N LYS A 32 -11.06 1.28 -7.73
CA LYS A 32 -11.27 0.19 -8.68
C LYS A 32 -10.95 -1.14 -8.01
N GLU A 33 -11.76 -2.15 -8.34
CA GLU A 33 -11.52 -3.54 -7.94
C GLU A 33 -10.17 -4.06 -8.47
#